data_AF-A0A178AXP9-F1
#
_entry.id   AF-A0A178AXP9-F1
#
_cell.length_a   1.000
_cell.length_b   1.000
_cell.length_c   1.000
_cell.angle_alpha   90.00
_cell.angle_beta   90.00
_cell.angle_gamma   90.00
#
_symmetry.space_group_name_H-M   'P 1'
#
loop_
_entity.id
_entity.type
_entity.pdbx_description
1 polymer ?
#
loop_
_entity_poly.entity_id
_entity_poly.type
_entity_poly.pdbx_seq_one_letter_code
_entity_poly.pdbx_strand_id
1 'polypeptide(L)'
;MSQGIKDTFPPSYTESTGQTHAPFRSNTPRGQALLDQLTLTRSTHIQSMIDTHILPIVESQASFGIAQTTIAMLPSDIPLPAIEEKSEFSFDTASTKPVEVIGFSSEEEPKIVRLEGQMNRTEFWRVQAIIEELERALRERLNASAVLRNPTRPISEFEEPTRTSRRSLLSRVMPSLGPEKKSPSGNPEVGVKQMDNAGLVLVKARLEELCLRTVNEFGLFDTMARQCVIVRVDARC
;
A
#
# COMPACT_ATOMS: atom_id res chain seq x y z
N MET A 1 1.36 -78.72 -40.15
CA MET A 1 0.19 -78.44 -41.02
C MET A 1 -0.96 -77.97 -40.12
N SER A 2 -1.80 -77.08 -40.64
CA SER A 2 -3.16 -76.74 -40.18
C SER A 2 -3.35 -75.99 -38.86
N GLN A 3 -4.43 -75.19 -38.85
CA GLN A 3 -4.78 -74.10 -37.91
C GLN A 3 -6.03 -74.43 -37.09
N GLY A 4 -6.29 -73.62 -36.06
CA GLY A 4 -7.61 -73.44 -35.40
C GLY A 4 -7.44 -72.62 -34.11
N ILE A 5 -7.74 -71.31 -34.00
CA ILE A 5 -9.04 -70.60 -34.17
C ILE A 5 -10.02 -71.15 -33.11
N LYS A 6 -10.50 -70.42 -32.07
CA LYS A 6 -10.69 -68.96 -31.92
C LYS A 6 -11.01 -68.51 -30.47
N ASP A 7 -11.32 -67.21 -30.35
CA ASP A 7 -12.22 -66.53 -29.40
C ASP A 7 -11.67 -65.92 -28.09
N THR A 8 -11.19 -64.69 -28.28
CA THR A 8 -11.09 -63.61 -27.30
C THR A 8 -12.44 -63.25 -26.69
N PHE A 9 -12.56 -63.27 -25.36
CA PHE A 9 -13.51 -62.43 -24.61
C PHE A 9 -12.75 -61.64 -23.54
N PRO A 10 -12.90 -60.30 -23.46
CA PRO A 10 -12.35 -59.53 -22.34
C PRO A 10 -13.20 -59.77 -21.08
N PRO A 11 -12.60 -59.75 -19.87
CA PRO A 11 -13.36 -59.84 -18.62
C PRO A 11 -14.29 -58.63 -18.42
N SER A 12 -15.42 -58.88 -17.76
CA SER A 12 -16.55 -57.94 -17.65
C SER A 12 -16.32 -56.78 -16.67
N TYR A 13 -16.98 -55.66 -16.95
CA TYR A 13 -16.88 -54.38 -16.23
C TYR A 13 -17.76 -54.31 -14.96
N THR A 14 -17.56 -55.20 -13.96
CA THR A 14 -18.26 -55.10 -12.66
C THR A 14 -17.52 -55.75 -11.48
N GLU A 15 -16.39 -55.19 -11.03
CA GLU A 15 -15.94 -55.31 -9.63
C GLU A 15 -14.71 -54.43 -9.33
N SER A 16 -14.91 -53.32 -8.62
CA SER A 16 -13.87 -52.61 -7.83
C SER A 16 -14.48 -51.48 -6.99
N THR A 17 -15.50 -51.80 -6.19
CA THR A 17 -15.83 -50.99 -5.00
C THR A 17 -14.83 -51.30 -3.88
N GLY A 18 -13.56 -51.00 -4.15
CA GLY A 18 -12.44 -51.16 -3.22
C GLY A 18 -12.22 -49.86 -2.44
N GLN A 19 -12.74 -49.83 -1.22
CA GLN A 19 -12.64 -48.67 -0.34
C GLN A 19 -11.23 -48.56 0.27
N THR A 20 -10.44 -47.58 -0.17
CA THR A 20 -9.19 -47.19 0.49
C THR A 20 -9.02 -45.68 0.44
N HIS A 21 -8.56 -45.08 1.54
CA HIS A 21 -8.51 -43.64 1.76
C HIS A 21 -7.80 -42.87 0.64
N ALA A 22 -8.58 -42.21 -0.22
CA ALA A 22 -8.07 -41.08 -0.97
C ALA A 22 -7.87 -39.90 0.01
N PRO A 23 -6.66 -39.31 0.11
CA PRO A 23 -6.55 -38.02 0.79
C PRO A 23 -7.40 -37.01 0.03
N PHE A 24 -8.02 -36.08 0.75
CA PHE A 24 -8.76 -34.96 0.15
C PHE A 24 -7.84 -34.20 -0.81
N ARG A 25 -7.93 -34.53 -2.11
CA ARG A 25 -7.29 -33.73 -3.16
C ARG A 25 -8.06 -32.43 -3.19
N SER A 26 -7.51 -31.41 -2.52
CA SER A 26 -7.92 -30.03 -2.66
C SER A 26 -7.72 -29.64 -4.12
N ASN A 27 -8.76 -29.88 -4.93
CA ASN A 27 -8.78 -29.56 -6.35
C ASN A 27 -9.06 -28.06 -6.50
N THR A 28 -8.20 -27.23 -5.90
CA THR A 28 -8.16 -25.79 -6.18
C THR A 28 -7.95 -25.66 -7.68
N PRO A 29 -8.89 -25.08 -8.43
CA PRO A 29 -8.75 -24.98 -9.87
C PRO A 29 -7.47 -24.19 -10.15
N ARG A 30 -6.62 -24.68 -11.05
CA ARG A 30 -5.26 -24.13 -11.32
C ARG A 30 -5.23 -22.60 -11.46
N GLY A 31 -6.30 -22.00 -12.00
CA GLY A 31 -6.47 -20.55 -12.06
C GLY A 31 -6.48 -19.84 -10.70
N GLN A 32 -7.16 -20.40 -9.69
CA GLN A 32 -7.18 -19.83 -8.33
C GLN A 32 -5.77 -19.83 -7.73
N ALA A 33 -5.05 -20.96 -7.79
CA ALA A 33 -3.68 -21.04 -7.30
C ALA A 33 -2.73 -20.03 -7.98
N LEU A 34 -2.93 -19.76 -9.28
CA LEU A 34 -2.18 -18.72 -10.00
C LEU A 34 -2.56 -17.30 -9.55
N LEU A 35 -3.84 -17.01 -9.32
CA LEU A 35 -4.29 -15.71 -8.80
C LEU A 35 -3.81 -15.47 -7.36
N ASP A 36 -3.81 -16.51 -6.52
CA ASP A 36 -3.27 -16.48 -5.16
C ASP A 36 -1.76 -16.21 -5.19
N GLN A 37 -1.02 -16.92 -6.06
CA GLN A 37 0.42 -16.71 -6.25
C GLN A 37 0.74 -15.30 -6.76
N LEU A 38 -0.03 -14.77 -7.73
CA LEU A 38 0.15 -13.40 -8.22
C LEU A 38 -0.13 -12.37 -7.13
N THR A 39 -1.18 -12.58 -6.33
CA THR A 39 -1.53 -11.72 -5.20
C THR A 39 -0.42 -11.74 -4.14
N LEU A 40 0.03 -12.91 -3.72
CA LEU A 40 1.14 -13.07 -2.77
C LEU A 40 2.42 -12.39 -3.28
N THR A 41 2.80 -12.63 -4.54
CA THR A 41 4.00 -12.04 -5.16
C THR A 41 3.92 -10.51 -5.17
N ARG A 42 2.75 -9.96 -5.52
CA ARG A 42 2.49 -8.51 -5.52
C ARG A 42 2.58 -7.92 -4.12
N SER A 43 1.92 -8.53 -3.12
CA SER A 43 1.97 -8.09 -1.73
C SER A 43 3.39 -8.15 -1.15
N THR A 44 4.13 -9.24 -1.40
CA THR A 44 5.54 -9.37 -0.97
C THR A 44 6.42 -8.31 -1.61
N HIS A 45 6.28 -8.03 -2.91
CA HIS A 45 7.03 -6.98 -3.59
C HIS A 45 6.72 -5.59 -3.03
N ILE A 46 5.45 -5.27 -2.78
CA ILE A 46 5.03 -4.01 -2.16
C ILE A 46 5.63 -3.83 -0.75
N GLN A 47 5.66 -4.89 0.06
CA GLN A 47 6.30 -4.84 1.38
C GLN A 47 7.81 -4.63 1.26
N SER A 48 8.49 -5.36 0.35
CA SER A 48 9.92 -5.17 0.08
C SER A 48 10.24 -3.74 -0.36
N MET A 49 9.40 -3.15 -1.19
CA MET A 49 9.50 -1.76 -1.64
C MET A 49 9.37 -0.75 -0.49
N ILE A 50 8.42 -0.98 0.41
CA ILE A 50 8.23 -0.16 1.62
C ILE A 50 9.48 -0.25 2.50
N ASP A 51 9.90 -1.47 2.85
CA ASP A 51 10.97 -1.72 3.82
C ASP A 51 12.35 -1.28 3.28
N THR A 52 12.59 -1.38 1.97
CA THR A 52 13.91 -1.06 1.35
C THR A 52 14.06 0.42 0.98
N HIS A 53 12.99 1.06 0.49
CA HIS A 53 13.11 2.39 -0.13
C HIS A 53 12.35 3.50 0.60
N ILE A 54 11.16 3.20 1.14
CA ILE A 54 10.29 4.24 1.69
C ILE A 54 10.57 4.45 3.18
N LEU A 55 10.55 3.37 3.96
CA LEU A 55 10.66 3.43 5.41
C LEU A 55 11.97 4.08 5.89
N PRO A 56 13.17 3.75 5.34
CA PRO A 56 14.42 4.40 5.76
C PRO A 56 14.43 5.91 5.49
N ILE A 57 13.76 6.37 4.42
CA ILE A 57 13.62 7.79 4.09
C ILE A 57 12.71 8.49 5.12
N VAL A 58 11.58 7.88 5.45
CA VAL A 58 10.62 8.43 6.43
C VAL A 58 11.22 8.46 7.84
N GLU A 59 11.89 7.39 8.26
CA GLU A 59 12.59 7.32 9.55
C GLU A 59 13.71 8.36 9.65
N SER A 60 14.49 8.55 8.57
CA SER A 60 15.49 9.60 8.50
C SER A 60 14.87 11.00 8.66
N GLN A 61 13.79 11.33 7.92
CA GLN A 61 13.11 12.63 8.05
C GLN A 61 12.51 12.82 9.46
N ALA A 62 11.87 11.79 10.01
CA ALA A 62 11.33 11.80 11.36
C ALA A 62 12.42 12.04 12.43
N SER A 63 13.62 11.50 12.25
CA SER A 63 14.76 11.75 13.16
C SER A 63 15.22 13.22 13.18
N PHE A 64 14.97 13.97 12.10
CA PHE A 64 15.19 15.42 12.02
C PHE A 64 13.97 16.25 12.46
N GLY A 65 12.90 15.62 12.96
CA GLY A 65 11.66 16.28 13.34
C GLY A 65 10.81 16.76 12.16
N ILE A 66 11.08 16.27 10.94
CA ILE A 66 10.37 16.67 9.73
C ILE A 66 9.09 15.82 9.61
N ALA A 67 7.94 16.44 9.85
CA ALA A 67 6.63 15.77 9.88
C ALA A 67 6.10 15.33 8.50
N GLN A 68 6.39 16.11 7.46
CA GLN A 68 6.00 15.79 6.08
C GLN A 68 7.16 15.16 5.34
N THR A 69 6.90 14.16 4.50
CA THR A 69 7.90 13.58 3.61
C THR A 69 7.27 13.25 2.27
N THR A 70 7.80 13.82 1.20
CA THR A 70 7.39 13.50 -0.17
C THR A 70 8.47 12.71 -0.89
N ILE A 71 8.09 11.57 -1.48
CA ILE A 71 8.98 10.66 -2.20
C ILE A 71 8.46 10.49 -3.63
N ALA A 72 9.35 10.67 -4.61
CA ALA A 72 9.10 10.36 -6.01
C ALA A 72 9.86 9.07 -6.37
N MET A 73 9.14 7.97 -6.54
CA MET A 73 9.71 6.71 -7.00
C MET A 73 9.62 6.62 -8.53
N LEU A 74 10.77 6.48 -9.18
CA LEU A 74 10.94 6.46 -10.63
C LEU A 74 11.02 5.01 -11.10
N PRO A 75 10.06 4.52 -11.92
CA PRO A 75 10.10 3.20 -12.51
C PRO A 75 11.38 2.85 -13.26
N SER A 76 11.74 1.57 -13.24
CA SER A 76 12.99 1.01 -13.80
C SER A 76 13.12 1.13 -15.32
N ASP A 77 12.02 1.30 -16.04
CA ASP A 77 11.94 1.49 -17.49
C ASP A 77 12.16 2.95 -17.93
N ILE A 78 12.29 3.90 -16.99
CA ILE A 78 12.65 5.27 -17.35
C ILE A 78 14.13 5.30 -17.78
N PRO A 79 14.44 5.78 -19.00
CA PRO A 79 15.82 5.96 -19.44
C PRO A 79 16.43 7.15 -18.70
N LEU A 80 17.19 6.85 -17.66
CA LEU A 80 17.95 7.82 -16.87
C LEU A 80 19.45 7.55 -17.06
N PRO A 81 20.30 8.60 -17.06
CA PRO A 81 21.75 8.43 -17.10
C PRO A 81 22.24 7.48 -16.00
N ALA A 82 23.42 6.90 -16.20
CA ALA A 82 24.08 6.16 -15.13
C ALA A 82 24.32 7.11 -13.95
N ILE A 83 24.16 6.62 -12.73
CA ILE A 83 24.58 7.35 -11.54
C ILE A 83 26.11 7.22 -11.53
N GLU A 84 26.83 8.31 -11.76
CA GLU A 84 28.28 8.30 -11.62
C GLU A 84 28.62 8.03 -10.15
N GLU A 85 29.25 6.89 -9.89
CA GLU A 85 29.82 6.59 -8.58
C GLU A 85 30.88 7.66 -8.29
N LYS A 86 30.68 8.43 -7.22
CA LYS A 86 31.61 9.49 -6.84
C LYS A 86 32.97 8.90 -6.50
N SER A 87 33.88 8.92 -7.48
CA SER A 87 35.28 8.61 -7.27
C SER A 87 35.84 9.53 -6.18
N GLU A 88 36.54 8.94 -5.21
CA GLU A 88 37.15 9.63 -4.05
C GLU A 88 38.18 10.70 -4.46
N PHE A 89 38.56 10.74 -5.74
CA PHE A 89 39.51 11.69 -6.33
C PHE A 89 38.84 12.78 -7.20
N SER A 90 37.51 12.79 -7.33
CA SER A 90 36.82 13.85 -8.08
C SER A 90 36.62 15.10 -7.22
N PHE A 91 37.35 16.16 -7.53
CA PHE A 91 37.24 17.49 -6.91
C PHE A 91 36.08 18.32 -7.46
N ASP A 92 35.10 17.71 -8.14
CA ASP A 92 33.97 18.44 -8.71
C ASP A 92 33.03 18.93 -7.59
N THR A 93 33.03 20.25 -7.38
CA THR A 93 32.19 20.92 -6.38
C THR A 93 30.76 21.13 -6.88
N ALA A 94 30.47 20.83 -8.14
CA ALA A 94 29.11 20.79 -8.65
C ALA A 94 28.40 19.52 -8.13
N SER A 95 27.49 19.69 -7.17
CA SER A 95 26.57 18.62 -6.76
C SER A 95 25.49 18.40 -7.80
N THR A 96 25.87 17.89 -8.98
CA THR A 96 24.95 17.52 -10.06
C THR A 96 24.08 16.35 -9.60
N LYS A 97 22.85 16.66 -9.18
CA LYS A 97 21.81 15.64 -9.03
C LYS A 97 21.60 15.02 -10.42
N PRO A 98 21.78 13.70 -10.62
CA PRO A 98 21.70 13.09 -11.95
C PRO A 98 20.27 13.15 -12.53
N VAL A 99 19.28 13.31 -11.65
CA VAL A 99 17.88 13.55 -11.98
C VAL A 99 17.32 14.60 -11.02
N GLU A 100 16.55 15.55 -11.52
CA GLU A 100 15.82 16.55 -10.72
C GLU A 100 14.35 16.60 -11.16
N VAL A 101 13.42 16.89 -10.24
CA VAL A 101 12.00 17.08 -10.59
C VAL A 101 11.72 18.56 -10.82
N ILE A 102 11.35 18.95 -12.04
CA ILE A 102 10.93 20.32 -12.37
C ILE A 102 9.44 20.50 -12.11
N GLY A 103 9.05 21.64 -11.55
CA GLY A 103 7.64 22.09 -11.54
C GLY A 103 6.73 21.35 -10.57
N PHE A 104 7.30 20.59 -9.62
CA PHE A 104 6.52 19.93 -8.58
C PHE A 104 5.75 20.95 -7.75
N SER A 105 4.41 20.84 -7.70
CA SER A 105 3.53 21.86 -7.11
C SER A 105 3.51 21.87 -5.57
N SER A 106 4.54 21.35 -4.91
CA SER A 106 4.65 21.31 -3.45
C SER A 106 5.87 22.13 -3.03
N GLU A 107 5.77 22.79 -1.88
CA GLU A 107 6.85 23.64 -1.34
C GLU A 107 8.12 22.84 -0.97
N GLU A 108 7.98 21.53 -0.77
CA GLU A 108 9.07 20.57 -0.52
C GLU A 108 9.50 19.86 -1.81
N GLU A 109 10.80 19.85 -2.10
CA GLU A 109 11.39 19.04 -3.19
C GLU A 109 11.27 17.54 -2.85
N PRO A 110 10.69 16.69 -3.72
CA PRO A 110 10.49 15.29 -3.41
C PRO A 110 11.82 14.52 -3.39
N LYS A 111 12.02 13.64 -2.41
CA LYS A 111 13.17 12.73 -2.43
C LYS A 111 13.01 11.72 -3.57
N ILE A 112 13.95 11.72 -4.50
CA ILE A 112 13.95 10.88 -5.70
C ILE A 112 14.51 9.50 -5.35
N VAL A 113 13.77 8.44 -5.71
CA VAL A 113 14.23 7.05 -5.61
C VAL A 113 14.13 6.41 -6.99
N ARG A 114 15.26 5.98 -7.55
CA ARG A 114 15.28 5.13 -8.75
C ARG A 114 14.94 3.70 -8.36
N LEU A 115 13.97 3.09 -9.02
CA LEU A 115 13.61 1.70 -8.80
C LEU A 115 14.30 0.78 -9.79
N GLU A 116 14.55 -0.46 -9.38
CA GLU A 116 15.28 -1.45 -10.17
C GLU A 116 14.49 -2.75 -10.33
N GLY A 117 14.80 -3.52 -11.39
CA GLY A 117 14.22 -4.84 -11.63
C GLY A 117 12.85 -4.84 -12.32
N GLN A 118 12.50 -5.98 -12.93
CA GLN A 118 11.36 -6.12 -13.85
C GLN A 118 9.99 -5.83 -13.22
N MET A 119 9.81 -6.08 -11.91
CA MET A 119 8.56 -5.77 -11.20
C MET A 119 8.36 -4.28 -10.92
N ASN A 120 9.41 -3.46 -11.06
CA ASN A 120 9.36 -2.02 -10.80
C ASN A 120 9.20 -1.18 -12.08
N ARG A 121 8.62 -1.74 -13.13
CA ARG A 121 8.29 -1.00 -14.35
C ARG A 121 6.97 -0.24 -14.23
N THR A 122 6.78 0.76 -15.09
CA THR A 122 5.58 1.61 -15.13
C THR A 122 4.29 0.79 -15.24
N GLU A 123 4.27 -0.35 -15.94
CA GLU A 123 3.07 -1.18 -16.09
C GLU A 123 2.57 -1.79 -14.77
N PHE A 124 3.46 -2.10 -13.82
CA PHE A 124 3.08 -2.58 -12.49
C PHE A 124 2.34 -1.47 -11.72
N TRP A 125 2.91 -0.27 -11.72
CA TRP A 125 2.37 0.89 -10.99
C TRP A 125 1.11 1.51 -11.63
N ARG A 126 0.83 1.25 -12.91
CA ARG A 126 -0.43 1.65 -13.58
C ARG A 126 -1.67 0.95 -13.02
N VAL A 127 -1.54 -0.17 -12.33
CA VAL A 127 -2.68 -0.87 -11.72
C VAL A 127 -3.05 -0.13 -10.43
N GLN A 128 -4.18 0.57 -10.43
CA GLN A 128 -4.63 1.37 -9.28
C GLN A 128 -4.68 0.58 -7.96
N ALA A 129 -5.06 -0.70 -7.99
CA ALA A 129 -5.06 -1.57 -6.81
C ALA A 129 -3.66 -1.79 -6.19
N ILE A 130 -2.57 -1.65 -6.95
CA ILE A 130 -1.19 -1.69 -6.43
C ILE A 130 -0.87 -0.41 -5.66
N ILE A 131 -1.31 0.74 -6.16
CA ILE A 131 -1.13 2.04 -5.49
C ILE A 131 -1.92 2.07 -4.16
N GLU A 132 -3.16 1.57 -4.16
CA GLU A 132 -3.99 1.45 -2.96
C GLU A 132 -3.44 0.43 -1.96
N GLU A 133 -2.88 -0.69 -2.43
CA GLU A 133 -2.22 -1.67 -1.57
C GLU A 133 -0.93 -1.13 -0.96
N LEU A 134 -0.12 -0.39 -1.73
CA LEU A 134 1.06 0.34 -1.23
C LEU A 134 0.67 1.35 -0.15
N GLU A 135 -0.34 2.18 -0.41
CA GLU A 135 -0.83 3.18 0.55
C GLU A 135 -1.33 2.53 1.84
N ARG A 136 -2.14 1.46 1.74
CA ARG A 136 -2.66 0.72 2.88
C ARG A 136 -1.55 0.06 3.69
N ALA A 137 -0.65 -0.66 3.03
CA ALA A 137 0.45 -1.38 3.68
C ALA A 137 1.39 -0.40 4.40
N LEU A 138 1.76 0.71 3.75
CA LEU A 138 2.61 1.74 4.35
C LEU A 138 1.92 2.42 5.54
N ARG A 139 0.63 2.77 5.42
CA ARG A 139 -0.17 3.32 6.53
C ARG A 139 -0.22 2.36 7.72
N GLU A 140 -0.44 1.07 7.47
CA GLU A 140 -0.48 0.04 8.50
C GLU A 140 0.88 -0.09 9.23
N ARG A 141 1.99 -0.17 8.48
CA ARG A 141 3.35 -0.22 9.05
C ARG A 141 3.66 1.01 9.91
N LEU A 142 3.42 2.21 9.39
CA LEU A 142 3.75 3.46 10.10
C LEU A 142 2.90 3.67 11.36
N ASN A 143 1.62 3.26 11.36
CA ASN A 143 0.76 3.35 12.54
C ASN A 143 0.95 2.18 13.53
N ALA A 144 1.50 1.04 13.08
CA ALA A 144 1.92 -0.07 13.93
C ALA A 144 3.26 0.22 14.65
N SER A 145 4.17 0.97 14.03
CA SER A 145 5.46 1.33 14.62
C SER A 145 5.28 2.16 15.90
N ALA A 146 5.76 1.64 17.03
CA ALA A 146 5.76 2.34 18.31
C ALA A 146 6.68 3.58 18.31
N VAL A 147 7.68 3.63 17.43
CA VAL A 147 8.64 4.75 17.31
C VAL A 147 7.94 6.06 16.96
N LEU A 148 6.88 6.00 16.13
CA LEU A 148 6.06 7.16 15.75
C LEU A 148 4.91 7.44 16.73
N ARG A 149 4.75 6.64 17.79
CA ARG A 149 3.70 6.82 18.82
C ARG A 149 4.18 7.61 20.05
N ASN A 150 5.32 8.29 19.97
CA ASN A 150 5.84 9.17 21.02
C ASN A 150 5.67 10.67 20.67
N PRO A 151 4.45 11.24 20.67
CA PRO A 151 4.31 12.56 21.26
C PRO A 151 4.52 12.40 22.76
N THR A 152 5.56 13.05 23.30
CA THR A 152 5.87 13.09 24.72
C THR A 152 4.66 13.60 25.50
N ARG A 153 3.83 12.69 26.00
CA ARG A 153 2.78 13.02 26.98
C ARG A 153 3.47 13.17 28.33
N PRO A 154 3.53 14.38 28.93
CA PRO A 154 3.84 14.47 30.34
C PRO A 154 2.76 13.69 31.10
N ILE A 155 3.19 12.67 31.84
CA ILE A 155 2.36 11.98 32.81
C ILE A 155 2.03 13.00 33.90
N SER A 156 0.86 13.63 33.78
CA SER A 156 0.28 14.39 34.87
C SER A 156 -0.54 13.44 35.74
N GLU A 157 0.16 12.60 36.49
CA GLU A 157 -0.39 11.98 37.69
C GLU A 157 -0.76 13.09 38.67
N PHE A 158 -2.02 13.53 38.63
CA PHE A 158 -2.68 14.09 39.79
C PHE A 158 -4.00 13.35 40.01
N GLU A 159 -3.94 12.53 41.06
CA GLU A 159 -5.03 11.75 41.61
C GLU A 159 -6.21 12.65 42.03
N GLU A 160 -7.42 12.10 42.07
CA GLU A 160 -8.66 12.86 42.28
C GLU A 160 -8.73 13.58 43.65
N PRO A 161 -9.71 14.48 43.85
CA PRO A 161 -10.91 13.91 44.48
C PRO A 161 -12.23 14.32 43.82
N THR A 162 -13.04 13.28 43.57
CA THR A 162 -14.48 13.31 43.35
C THR A 162 -15.23 14.51 43.97
N ARG A 163 -16.05 15.20 43.16
CA ARG A 163 -17.12 16.08 43.66
C ARG A 163 -18.48 15.66 43.12
N THR A 164 -19.24 15.01 43.99
CA THR A 164 -20.63 14.59 43.75
C THR A 164 -21.53 15.79 43.47
N SER A 165 -22.10 15.89 42.27
CA SER A 165 -23.20 16.82 42.02
C SER A 165 -24.51 16.26 42.60
N ARG A 166 -25.05 16.91 43.64
CA ARG A 166 -26.31 16.52 44.30
C ARG A 166 -27.47 17.41 43.85
N ARG A 167 -28.45 16.78 43.20
CA ARG A 167 -29.92 17.02 43.30
C ARG A 167 -30.50 18.41 42.97
N SER A 168 -31.33 18.44 41.92
CA SER A 168 -32.72 18.96 41.94
C SER A 168 -33.49 18.11 40.90
N LEU A 169 -34.57 17.35 41.16
CA LEU A 169 -35.82 17.51 41.91
C LEU A 169 -36.79 18.56 41.32
N LEU A 170 -38.07 18.13 41.18
CA LEU A 170 -39.23 18.77 40.49
C LEU A 170 -39.13 18.67 38.94
N SER A 171 -40.17 18.33 38.14
CA SER A 171 -41.62 18.09 38.33
C SER A 171 -42.13 17.14 37.19
N ARG A 172 -42.82 15.99 37.40
CA ARG A 172 -44.24 15.70 37.77
C ARG A 172 -45.27 15.74 36.60
N VAL A 173 -46.04 14.64 36.41
CA VAL A 173 -47.37 14.50 35.70
C VAL A 173 -47.35 14.70 34.16
N MET A 174 -48.08 13.99 33.26
CA MET A 174 -48.80 12.68 33.15
C MET A 174 -48.99 12.36 31.61
N PRO A 175 -49.43 11.15 31.17
CA PRO A 175 -49.47 10.74 29.75
C PRO A 175 -50.87 10.87 29.07
N SER A 176 -50.92 10.95 27.73
CA SER A 176 -52.10 10.58 26.93
C SER A 176 -51.82 10.35 25.42
N LEU A 177 -52.72 9.62 24.76
CA LEU A 177 -52.64 9.11 23.39
C LEU A 177 -52.75 10.20 22.30
N GLY A 178 -52.16 9.95 21.12
CA GLY A 178 -52.47 10.69 19.88
C GLY A 178 -51.65 10.19 18.68
N PRO A 179 -52.22 9.39 17.75
CA PRO A 179 -51.53 8.91 16.56
C PRO A 179 -51.83 9.78 15.32
N GLU A 180 -50.83 10.10 14.50
CA GLU A 180 -51.03 10.64 13.15
C GLU A 180 -49.92 10.16 12.20
N LYS A 181 -50.26 10.05 10.91
CA LYS A 181 -49.53 9.24 9.93
C LYS A 181 -48.62 10.08 9.03
N LYS A 182 -47.45 9.55 8.67
CA LYS A 182 -46.95 9.63 7.28
C LYS A 182 -45.91 8.56 6.95
N SER A 183 -46.23 7.75 5.95
CA SER A 183 -45.36 6.77 5.29
C SER A 183 -44.47 7.47 4.24
N PRO A 184 -43.76 6.72 3.36
CA PRO A 184 -42.60 5.85 3.60
C PRO A 184 -41.38 6.43 2.84
N SER A 185 -40.39 5.60 2.48
CA SER A 185 -39.25 5.93 1.60
C SER A 185 -38.16 6.85 2.20
N GLY A 186 -37.22 6.20 2.88
CA GLY A 186 -35.84 6.68 2.99
C GLY A 186 -34.93 5.46 2.83
N ASN A 187 -34.26 5.33 1.68
CA ASN A 187 -33.28 4.26 1.47
C ASN A 187 -32.19 4.38 2.55
N PRO A 188 -31.64 3.27 3.09
CA PRO A 188 -30.41 3.37 3.86
C PRO A 188 -29.34 3.92 2.93
N GLU A 189 -28.85 5.13 3.23
CA GLU A 189 -27.79 5.75 2.44
C GLU A 189 -26.61 4.78 2.39
N VAL A 190 -26.15 4.52 1.16
CA VAL A 190 -25.06 3.59 0.88
C VAL A 190 -23.91 3.99 1.79
N GLY A 191 -23.54 3.10 2.71
CA GLY A 191 -22.51 3.37 3.71
C GLY A 191 -21.21 3.75 3.02
N VAL A 192 -20.96 5.06 2.88
CA VAL A 192 -19.66 5.59 2.54
C VAL A 192 -18.76 5.10 3.66
N LYS A 193 -17.94 4.11 3.31
CA LYS A 193 -16.99 3.50 4.22
C LYS A 193 -16.00 4.59 4.63
N GLN A 194 -16.32 5.29 5.72
CA GLN A 194 -15.34 6.03 6.48
C GLN A 194 -14.30 5.00 6.87
N MET A 195 -13.23 4.92 6.08
CA MET A 195 -12.01 4.28 6.54
C MET A 195 -11.54 5.18 7.68
N ASP A 196 -11.62 4.64 8.89
CA ASP A 196 -11.23 5.33 10.11
C ASP A 196 -9.85 5.93 9.92
N ASN A 197 -9.80 7.24 9.70
CA ASN A 197 -8.56 7.99 9.50
C ASN A 197 -7.94 8.31 10.88
N ALA A 198 -8.02 7.33 11.79
CA ALA A 198 -7.67 7.38 13.20
C ALA A 198 -6.19 7.02 13.46
N GLY A 199 -5.37 7.07 12.42
CA GLY A 199 -3.92 6.97 12.51
C GLY A 199 -3.27 8.33 12.77
N LEU A 200 -2.16 8.33 13.50
CA LEU A 200 -1.31 9.52 13.68
C LEU A 200 -0.60 9.89 12.37
N VAL A 201 -0.39 8.91 11.49
CA VAL A 201 0.30 9.12 10.21
C VAL A 201 -0.67 8.96 9.05
N LEU A 202 -0.85 10.04 8.29
CA LEU A 202 -1.57 10.05 7.02
C LEU A 202 -0.59 9.69 5.90
N VAL A 203 -1.01 8.75 5.06
CA VAL A 203 -0.27 8.30 3.88
C VAL A 203 -1.17 8.49 2.67
N LYS A 204 -0.60 9.00 1.57
CA LYS A 204 -1.27 9.11 0.27
C LYS A 204 -0.31 8.68 -0.83
N ALA A 205 -0.72 7.72 -1.67
CA ALA A 205 0.04 7.31 -2.85
C ALA A 205 -0.73 7.64 -4.14
N ARG A 206 -0.03 8.04 -5.20
CA ARG A 206 -0.61 8.21 -6.54
C ARG A 206 0.42 8.01 -7.64
N LEU A 207 -0.02 7.55 -8.81
CA LEU A 207 0.76 7.67 -10.04
C LEU A 207 0.54 9.09 -10.60
N GLU A 208 1.61 9.81 -10.89
CA GLU A 208 1.58 11.20 -11.36
C GLU A 208 2.66 11.40 -12.44
N GLU A 209 2.38 12.24 -13.43
CA GLU A 209 3.38 12.59 -14.44
C GLU A 209 4.28 13.72 -13.93
N LEU A 210 5.59 13.49 -13.93
CA LEU A 210 6.60 14.45 -13.52
C LEU A 210 7.48 14.86 -14.70
N CYS A 211 7.86 16.14 -14.75
CA CYS A 211 8.92 16.61 -15.60
C CYS A 211 10.27 16.35 -14.92
N LEU A 212 11.03 15.38 -15.43
CA LEU A 212 12.36 15.03 -14.96
C LEU A 212 13.41 15.78 -15.78
N ARG A 213 14.30 16.52 -15.12
CA ARG A 213 15.53 17.06 -15.70
C ARG A 213 16.65 16.06 -15.53
N THR A 214 17.42 15.82 -16.58
CA THR A 214 18.65 15.02 -16.55
C THR A 214 19.76 15.78 -17.27
N VAL A 215 21.02 15.43 -17.02
CA VAL A 215 22.16 15.91 -17.80
C VAL A 215 22.55 14.81 -18.79
N ASN A 216 22.72 15.16 -20.06
CA ASN A 216 23.15 14.21 -21.10
C ASN A 216 24.68 14.14 -21.22
N GLU A 217 25.18 13.25 -22.06
CA GLU A 217 26.62 13.03 -22.31
C GLU A 217 27.38 14.28 -22.81
N PHE A 218 26.67 15.31 -23.27
CA PHE A 218 27.24 16.60 -23.72
C PHE A 218 27.17 17.69 -22.66
N GLY A 219 26.77 17.38 -21.42
CA GLY A 219 26.60 18.35 -20.34
C GLY A 219 25.36 19.25 -20.51
N LEU A 220 24.45 18.93 -21.43
CA LEU A 220 23.23 19.69 -21.67
C LEU A 220 22.07 19.12 -20.86
N PHE A 221 21.20 20.00 -20.38
CA PHE A 221 19.96 19.60 -19.74
C PHE A 221 18.96 19.04 -20.76
N ASP A 222 18.52 17.81 -20.54
CA ASP A 222 17.36 17.21 -21.19
C ASP A 222 16.19 17.19 -20.19
N THR A 223 14.95 17.28 -20.69
CA THR A 223 13.74 17.30 -19.86
C THR A 223 12.68 16.38 -20.44
N MET A 224 12.24 15.41 -19.64
CA MET A 224 11.28 14.39 -20.07
C MET A 224 10.10 14.24 -19.10
N ALA A 225 8.89 14.17 -19.64
CA ALA A 225 7.69 13.84 -18.85
C ALA A 225 7.58 12.32 -18.65
N ARG A 226 7.42 11.86 -17.40
CA ARG A 226 7.38 10.43 -17.03
C ARG A 226 6.42 10.16 -15.87
N GLN A 227 5.71 9.03 -15.94
CA GLN A 227 4.85 8.55 -14.86
C GLN A 227 5.72 8.03 -13.70
N CYS A 228 5.57 8.64 -12.52
CA CYS A 228 6.28 8.27 -11.30
C CYS A 228 5.27 8.01 -10.18
N VAL A 229 5.64 7.18 -9.20
CA VAL A 229 4.80 6.97 -8.01
C VAL A 229 5.18 7.99 -6.96
N ILE A 230 4.24 8.89 -6.66
CA ILE A 230 4.36 9.88 -5.59
C ILE A 230 3.78 9.30 -4.32
N VAL A 231 4.61 9.19 -3.28
CA VAL A 231 4.21 8.83 -1.92
C VAL A 231 4.37 10.06 -1.04
N ARG A 232 3.28 10.49 -0.40
CA ARG A 232 3.26 11.55 0.61
C ARG A 232 2.95 10.94 1.97
N VAL A 233 3.80 11.22 2.94
CA VAL A 233 3.63 10.85 4.35
C VAL A 233 3.53 12.16 5.16
N ASP A 234 2.52 12.24 6.01
CA ASP A 234 2.18 13.38 6.87
C ASP A 234 1.98 12.84 8.30
N ALA A 235 2.98 13.03 9.16
CA ALA A 235 2.93 12.67 10.57
C ALA A 235 2.27 13.81 11.36
N ARG A 236 1.02 13.59 11.78
CA ARG A 236 0.22 14.55 12.56
C ARG A 236 0.54 14.38 14.04
N CYS A 237 1.70 14.90 14.43
CA CYS A 237 2.18 14.96 15.82
C CYS A 237 1.65 16.17 16.57
#